data_AF-A0A938BKP9-F1
#
_entry.id   AF-A0A938BKP9-F1
#
_cell.length_a   1.000
_cell.length_b   1.000
_cell.length_c   1.000
_cell.angle_alpha   90.00
_cell.angle_beta   90.00
_cell.angle_gamma   90.00
#
_symmetry.space_group_name_H-M   'P 1'
#
loop_
_entity.id
_entity.type
_entity.pdbx_description
1 polymer ?
#
loop_
_entity_poly.entity_id
_entity_poly.type
_entity_poly.pdbx_seq_one_letter_code
_entity_poly.pdbx_strand_id
1 'polypeptide(L)'
;RKYHLHAWVVMPNHVHLLISPKSDSTLAAIAHSLKSCTAKEANGLPGRTGSFWQRENFDRAIRDVEHYRTEIEYIEANPIKAGLCVRIGDWPFSSARLRKIG
;
A
#
# COMPACT_ATOMS: atom_id res chain seq x y z
N ARG A 1 9.45 -5.87 -13.99
CA ARG A 1 8.74 -5.50 -12.73
C ARG A 1 9.76 -4.92 -11.75
N LYS A 2 9.54 -3.72 -11.18
CA LYS A 2 10.53 -2.97 -10.37
C LYS A 2 10.68 -3.45 -8.91
N TYR A 3 9.70 -4.18 -8.39
CA TYR A 3 9.67 -4.66 -7.00
C TYR A 3 8.79 -5.92 -6.87
N HIS A 4 8.92 -6.62 -5.74
CA HIS A 4 7.97 -7.60 -5.23
C HIS A 4 6.97 -6.92 -4.30
N LEU A 5 5.68 -7.23 -4.44
CA LEU A 5 4.61 -6.71 -3.59
C LEU A 5 4.13 -7.83 -2.67
N HIS A 6 4.32 -7.65 -1.37
CA HIS A 6 4.07 -8.68 -0.36
C HIS A 6 2.73 -8.52 0.33
N ALA A 7 2.36 -7.30 0.68
CA ALA A 7 1.07 -6.93 1.27
C ALA A 7 0.70 -5.49 0.88
N TRP A 8 -0.59 -5.20 0.81
CA TRP A 8 -1.07 -3.86 0.50
C TRP A 8 -2.48 -3.62 1.02
N VAL A 9 -2.79 -2.35 1.28
CA VAL A 9 -4.16 -1.87 1.49
C VAL A 9 -4.33 -0.48 0.91
N VAL A 10 -5.46 -0.24 0.25
CA VAL A 10 -5.92 1.09 -0.15
C VAL A 10 -7.03 1.51 0.80
N MET A 11 -6.75 2.57 1.55
CA MET A 11 -7.66 3.21 2.48
C MET A 11 -8.30 4.44 1.79
N PRO A 12 -9.41 4.98 2.32
CA PRO A 12 -10.03 6.18 1.74
C PRO A 12 -9.10 7.40 1.62
N ASN A 13 -8.07 7.49 2.47
CA ASN A 13 -7.17 8.65 2.56
C ASN A 13 -5.68 8.33 2.41
N HIS A 14 -5.27 7.05 2.37
CA HIS A 14 -3.87 6.65 2.24
C HIS A 14 -3.72 5.22 1.70
N VAL A 15 -2.49 4.78 1.48
CA VAL A 15 -2.15 3.39 1.13
C VAL A 15 -1.02 2.91 2.03
N HIS A 16 -1.03 1.62 2.37
CA HIS A 16 0.17 0.94 2.89
C HIS A 16 0.63 -0.11 1.91
N LEU A 17 1.93 -0.18 1.67
CA LEU A 17 2.57 -1.12 0.75
C LEU A 17 3.78 -1.75 1.43
N LEU A 18 3.82 -3.07 1.47
CA LEU A 18 5.02 -3.83 1.84
C LEU A 18 5.68 -4.36 0.57
N ILE A 19 6.86 -3.84 0.26
CA ILE A 19 7.57 -4.16 -0.99
C ILE A 19 9.03 -4.51 -0.75
N SER A 20 9.58 -5.35 -1.63
CA SER A 20 11.02 -5.52 -1.79
C SER A 20 11.45 -4.98 -3.15
N PRO A 21 12.23 -3.90 -3.21
CA PRO A 21 12.82 -3.42 -4.46
C PRO A 21 13.66 -4.51 -5.12
N LYS A 22 13.66 -4.57 -6.46
CA LYS A 22 14.63 -5.39 -7.20
C LYS A 22 15.93 -4.60 -7.39
N SER A 23 17.04 -5.30 -7.64
CA SER A 23 18.42 -4.79 -7.66
C SER A 23 18.61 -3.42 -8.33
N ASP A 24 17.83 -3.12 -9.37
CA ASP A 24 18.02 -1.93 -10.20
C ASP A 24 17.04 -0.79 -9.86
N SER A 25 16.29 -0.90 -8.76
CA SER A 25 15.24 0.06 -8.40
C SER A 25 15.37 0.51 -6.94
N THR A 26 15.40 1.82 -6.72
CA THR A 26 15.36 2.39 -5.37
C THR A 26 13.93 2.53 -4.88
N LEU A 27 13.73 2.54 -3.56
CA LEU A 27 12.43 2.81 -2.95
C LEU A 27 11.86 4.16 -3.42
N ALA A 28 12.71 5.19 -3.48
CA ALA A 28 12.33 6.52 -3.99
C ALA A 28 11.83 6.48 -5.44
N ALA A 29 12.53 5.76 -6.33
CA ALA A 29 12.13 5.63 -7.72
C ALA A 29 10.79 4.86 -7.87
N ILE A 30 10.57 3.84 -7.05
CA ILE A 30 9.31 3.09 -7.01
C ILE A 30 8.17 3.99 -6.52
N ALA A 31 8.36 4.68 -5.39
CA ALA A 31 7.37 5.57 -4.81
C ALA A 31 7.01 6.72 -5.76
N HIS A 32 8.01 7.34 -6.40
CA HIS A 32 7.80 8.37 -7.42
C HIS A 32 6.98 7.84 -8.59
N SER A 33 7.34 6.66 -9.13
CA SER A 33 6.62 6.04 -10.24
C SER A 33 5.16 5.74 -9.90
N LEU A 34 4.90 5.22 -8.70
CA LEU A 34 3.54 4.94 -8.22
C LEU A 34 2.73 6.22 -8.03
N LYS A 35 3.29 7.21 -7.34
CA LYS A 35 2.62 8.49 -7.06
C LYS A 35 2.31 9.25 -8.35
N SER A 36 3.25 9.30 -9.30
CA SER A 36 3.08 10.01 -10.57
C SER A 36 1.96 9.39 -11.41
N CYS A 37 1.99 8.06 -11.61
CA CYS A 37 0.99 7.36 -12.41
C CYS A 37 -0.41 7.49 -11.78
N THR A 38 -0.54 7.23 -10.49
CA THR A 38 -1.85 7.29 -9.81
C THR A 38 -2.39 8.71 -9.65
N ALA A 39 -1.52 9.71 -9.42
CA ALA A 39 -1.96 11.11 -9.36
C ALA A 39 -2.47 11.60 -10.73
N LYS A 40 -1.86 11.17 -11.83
CA LYS A 40 -2.32 11.52 -13.18
C LYS A 40 -3.75 11.02 -13.41
N GLU A 41 -4.01 9.75 -13.10
CA GLU A 41 -5.35 9.16 -13.25
C GLU A 41 -6.36 9.81 -12.28
N ALA A 42 -5.99 9.96 -11.00
CA ALA A 42 -6.89 10.54 -10.01
C ALA A 42 -7.24 12.01 -10.26
N ASN A 43 -6.28 12.81 -10.77
CA ASN A 43 -6.52 14.20 -11.15
C ASN A 43 -7.30 14.35 -12.45
N GLY A 44 -7.44 13.28 -13.24
CA GLY A 44 -8.34 13.24 -14.39
C GLY A 44 -9.81 13.07 -14.02
N LEU A 45 -10.12 12.75 -12.75
CA LEU A 45 -11.49 12.57 -12.29
C LEU A 45 -12.23 13.91 -12.16
N PRO A 46 -13.51 13.99 -12.57
CA PRO A 46 -14.29 15.22 -12.47
C PRO A 46 -14.33 15.77 -11.05
N GLY A 47 -14.15 17.08 -10.91
CA GLY A 47 -14.21 17.78 -9.61
C GLY A 47 -12.95 17.64 -8.75
N ARG A 48 -11.90 16.94 -9.20
CA ARG A 48 -10.61 16.91 -8.48
C ARG A 48 -9.75 18.14 -8.79
N THR A 49 -9.21 18.77 -7.75
CA THR A 49 -8.28 19.90 -7.85
C THR A 49 -7.09 19.74 -6.90
N GLY A 50 -5.94 20.33 -7.25
CA GLY A 50 -4.72 20.28 -6.42
C GLY A 50 -3.95 18.96 -6.50
N SER A 51 -3.03 18.76 -5.55
CA SER A 51 -2.20 17.55 -5.49
C SER A 51 -2.97 16.36 -4.92
N PHE A 52 -2.86 15.19 -5.57
CA PHE A 52 -3.49 13.96 -5.07
C PHE A 52 -2.73 13.36 -3.88
N TRP A 53 -1.40 13.27 -3.97
CA TRP A 53 -0.56 12.74 -2.90
C TRP A 53 0.07 13.85 -2.06
N GLN A 54 0.28 13.57 -0.77
CA GLN A 54 1.23 14.32 0.05
C GLN A 54 2.66 14.15 -0.50
N ARG A 55 3.51 15.16 -0.31
CA ARG A 55 4.90 15.14 -0.80
C ARG A 55 5.70 14.01 -0.18
N GLU A 56 5.64 13.88 1.13
CA GLU A 56 6.46 12.94 1.88
C GLU A 56 5.91 11.51 1.78
N ASN A 57 6.81 10.54 1.92
CA ASN A 57 6.49 9.13 2.12
C ASN A 57 6.89 8.78 3.54
N PHE A 58 6.15 7.85 4.16
CA PHE A 58 6.60 7.20 5.38
C PHE A 58 7.14 5.83 5.00
N ASP A 59 8.45 5.63 5.13
CA ASP A 59 9.09 4.34 4.91
C ASP A 59 9.69 3.77 6.19
N ARG A 60 9.55 2.44 6.33
CA ARG A 60 10.11 1.67 7.45
C ARG A 60 10.80 0.43 6.90
N ALA A 61 12.07 0.26 7.26
CA ALA A 61 12.83 -0.92 6.86
C ALA A 61 12.44 -2.14 7.72
N ILE A 62 12.15 -3.26 7.05
CA ILE A 62 11.96 -4.56 7.69
C ILE A 62 13.31 -5.09 8.17
N ARG A 63 13.35 -5.61 9.40
CA ARG A 63 14.60 -5.95 10.10
C ARG A 63 14.82 -7.46 10.17
N ASP A 64 13.73 -8.22 10.25
CA ASP A 64 13.73 -9.66 10.40
C ASP A 64 12.38 -10.24 9.92
N VAL A 65 12.28 -11.57 9.97
CA VAL A 65 11.10 -12.32 9.52
C VAL A 65 9.87 -12.07 10.40
N GLU A 66 10.07 -11.78 11.69
CA GLU A 66 8.95 -11.55 12.61
C GLU A 66 8.34 -10.17 12.40
N HIS A 67 9.19 -9.16 12.24
CA HIS A 67 8.81 -7.83 11.81
C HIS A 67 8.10 -7.87 10.45
N TYR A 68 8.58 -8.70 9.50
CA TYR A 68 7.91 -8.90 8.21
C TYR A 68 6.46 -9.41 8.38
N ARG A 69 6.24 -10.43 9.21
CA ARG A 69 4.90 -10.98 9.47
C ARG A 69 4.00 -9.95 10.16
N THR A 70 4.52 -9.29 11.19
CA THR A 70 3.81 -8.26 11.94
C THR A 70 3.35 -7.12 11.02
N GLU A 71 4.18 -6.71 10.07
CA GLU A 71 3.83 -5.65 9.11
C GLU A 71 2.78 -6.10 8.10
N ILE A 72 2.78 -7.36 7.66
CA ILE A 72 1.68 -7.91 6.84
C ILE A 72 0.35 -7.81 7.60
N GLU A 73 0.32 -8.33 8.84
CA GLU A 73 -0.89 -8.33 9.66
C GLU A 73 -1.36 -6.90 9.95
N TYR A 74 -0.43 -6.00 10.27
CA TYR A 74 -0.73 -4.59 10.49
C TYR A 74 -1.40 -3.95 9.26
N ILE A 75 -0.83 -4.16 8.07
CA ILE A 75 -1.34 -3.62 6.80
C ILE A 75 -2.73 -4.20 6.52
N GLU A 76 -2.89 -5.52 6.63
CA GLU A 76 -4.12 -6.22 6.27
C GLU A 76 -5.26 -5.99 7.27
N ALA A 77 -4.94 -5.72 8.55
CA ALA A 77 -5.91 -5.39 9.59
C ALA A 77 -6.25 -3.89 9.67
N ASN A 78 -5.58 -3.02 8.89
CA ASN A 78 -5.82 -1.57 8.92
C ASN A 78 -7.29 -1.19 8.66
N PRO A 79 -8.03 -1.82 7.71
CA PRO A 79 -9.45 -1.54 7.51
C PRO A 79 -10.31 -1.81 8.75
N ILE A 80 -9.99 -2.85 9.52
CA ILE A 80 -10.70 -3.18 10.77
C ILE A 80 -10.43 -2.10 11.82
N LYS A 81 -9.16 -1.71 11.99
CA LYS A 81 -8.77 -0.63 12.92
C LYS A 81 -9.43 0.70 12.58
N ALA A 82 -9.71 0.94 11.29
CA ALA A 82 -10.42 2.12 10.81
C ALA A 82 -11.96 1.98 10.83
N GLY A 83 -12.50 0.85 11.29
CA GLY A 83 -13.95 0.61 11.34
C GLY A 83 -14.62 0.39 9.98
N LEU A 84 -13.85 0.08 8.93
CA LEU A 84 -14.36 -0.11 7.55
C LEU A 84 -14.89 -1.53 7.29
N CYS A 85 -14.46 -2.52 8.08
CA CYS A 85 -14.97 -3.89 8.01
C CYS A 85 -14.79 -4.62 9.34
N VAL A 86 -15.46 -5.77 9.50
CA VAL A 86 -15.41 -6.57 10.73
C VAL A 86 -14.35 -7.66 10.67
N ARG A 87 -14.12 -8.28 9.51
CA ARG A 87 -13.16 -9.39 9.36
C ARG A 87 -12.06 -9.06 8.37
N ILE A 88 -10.91 -9.70 8.57
CA ILE A 88 -9.79 -9.62 7.64
C ILE A 88 -10.25 -10.23 6.32
N GLY A 89 -10.03 -9.51 5.22
CA GLY A 89 -10.44 -9.93 3.87
C GLY A 89 -11.81 -9.40 3.41
N ASP A 90 -12.66 -8.90 4.31
CA ASP A 90 -13.94 -8.28 3.94
C ASP A 90 -13.74 -6.95 3.19
N TRP A 91 -12.62 -6.24 3.45
CA TRP A 91 -12.28 -5.03 2.71
C TRP A 91 -11.76 -5.37 1.30
N PRO A 92 -12.47 -4.97 0.22
CA PRO A 92 -12.15 -5.41 -1.13
C PRO A 92 -10.88 -4.76 -1.69
N PHE A 93 -10.35 -3.72 -1.03
CA PHE A 93 -9.14 -3.00 -1.48
C PHE A 93 -7.93 -3.34 -0.60
N SER A 94 -7.75 -4.62 -0.28
CA SER A 94 -6.61 -5.15 0.50
C SER A 94 -6.07 -6.45 -0.11
N SER A 95 -4.78 -6.76 0.12
CA SER A 95 -4.17 -8.06 -0.19
C SER A 95 -4.75 -9.21 0.63
N ALA A 96 -5.34 -8.92 1.79
CA ALA A 96 -5.91 -9.91 2.71
C ALA A 96 -6.84 -10.91 1.99
N ARG A 97 -7.71 -10.41 1.09
CA ARG A 97 -8.66 -11.24 0.35
C ARG A 97 -8.02 -12.18 -0.69
N LEU A 98 -6.76 -11.94 -1.05
CA LEU A 98 -6.01 -12.70 -2.05
C LEU A 98 -5.14 -13.80 -1.41
N ARG A 99 -5.04 -13.81 -0.08
CA ARG A 99 -4.39 -14.88 0.65
C ARG A 99 -5.25 -16.13 0.48
N LYS A 100 -4.68 -17.18 -0.11
CA LYS A 100 -5.30 -18.51 -0.02
C LYS A 100 -5.27 -18.88 1.45
N ILE A 101 -6.43 -19.08 2.05
CA ILE A 101 -6.52 -19.80 3.32
C ILE A 101 -5.97 -21.20 3.00
N GLY A 102 -4.82 -21.50 3.60
CA GLY A 102 -4.26 -22.86 3.60
C GLY A 102 -5.07 -23.74 4.54
#